data_AF-A0A5K1BBC3-F1
#
_entry.id   AF-A0A5K1BBC3-F1
#
_cell.length_a   1.000
_cell.length_b   1.000
_cell.length_c   1.000
_cell.angle_alpha   90.00
_cell.angle_beta   90.00
_cell.angle_gamma   90.00
#
_symmetry.space_group_name_H-M   'P 1'
#
loop_
_entity.id
_entity.type
_entity.pdbx_description
1 polymer ?
#
loop_
_entity_poly.entity_id
_entity_poly.type
_entity_poly.pdbx_seq_one_letter_code
_entity_poly.pdbx_strand_id
1 'polypeptide(L)'
;ELIAQTNAIPLAVRLMSSPGEQLAAVSLLLELSKNSLSLCEKIGSRPGAILLLITIKYNTTDSMVAEKANMTLNNLVKCPKNIKIMAENGLLEPLLSNLIE
;
A
#
# COMPACT_ATOMS: atom_id res chain seq x y z
N GLU A 1 3.48 16.09 15.62
CA GLU A 1 2.76 15.05 14.86
C GLU A 1 3.53 14.36 13.73
N LEU A 2 4.55 14.97 13.10
CA LEU A 2 5.34 14.30 12.04
C LEU A 2 6.20 13.11 12.52
N ILE A 3 6.73 13.16 13.75
CA ILE A 3 7.67 12.15 14.28
C ILE A 3 7.02 10.77 14.46
N ALA A 4 5.74 10.72 14.87
CA ALA A 4 5.01 9.46 15.01
C ALA A 4 4.76 8.78 13.65
N GLN A 5 4.48 9.56 12.60
CA GLN A 5 4.23 9.04 11.26
C GLN A 5 5.50 8.50 10.59
N THR A 6 6.68 9.06 10.91
CA THR A 6 7.96 8.64 10.32
C THR A 6 8.33 7.20 10.65
N ASN A 7 8.02 6.71 11.86
CA ASN A 7 8.29 5.32 12.26
C ASN A 7 7.10 4.37 12.06
N ALA A 8 5.89 4.89 11.92
CA ALA A 8 4.69 4.08 11.73
C ALA A 8 4.71 3.32 10.39
N ILE A 9 5.09 3.98 9.28
CA ILE A 9 5.09 3.35 7.95
C ILE A 9 6.09 2.20 7.85
N PRO A 10 7.39 2.36 8.21
CA PRO A 10 8.34 1.25 8.13
C PRO A 10 7.95 0.06 9.02
N LEU A 11 7.39 0.33 10.20
CA LEU A 11 6.91 -0.70 11.12
C LEU A 11 5.71 -1.44 10.52
N ALA A 12 4.71 -0.71 10.02
CA ALA A 12 3.52 -1.30 9.40
C ALA A 12 3.89 -2.19 8.21
N VAL A 13 4.79 -1.72 7.33
CA VAL A 13 5.24 -2.52 6.18
C VAL A 13 5.91 -3.82 6.61
N ARG A 14 6.70 -3.80 7.71
CA ARG A 14 7.28 -5.02 8.28
C ARG A 14 6.20 -5.97 8.82
N LEU A 15 5.21 -5.43 9.54
CA LEU A 15 4.16 -6.21 10.18
C LEU A 15 3.14 -6.81 9.19
N MET A 16 3.09 -6.34 7.95
CA MET A 16 2.29 -6.98 6.88
C MET A 16 2.66 -8.45 6.63
N SER A 17 3.90 -8.84 6.96
CA SER A 17 4.38 -10.23 6.84
C SER A 17 4.25 -11.03 8.14
N SER A 18 3.75 -10.43 9.22
CA SER A 18 3.62 -11.06 10.53
C SER A 18 2.21 -11.63 10.71
N PRO A 19 2.06 -12.97 10.86
CA PRO A 19 0.78 -13.58 11.21
C PRO A 19 0.23 -12.98 12.51
N GLY A 20 -1.04 -12.58 12.51
CA GLY A 20 -1.71 -11.92 13.65
C GLY A 20 -1.69 -10.39 13.62
N GLU A 21 -0.66 -9.77 13.05
CA GLU A 21 -0.54 -8.30 12.95
C GLU A 21 -0.90 -7.75 11.56
N GLN A 22 -1.02 -8.64 10.57
CA GLN A 22 -1.24 -8.28 9.16
C GLN A 22 -2.47 -7.37 8.97
N LEU A 23 -3.60 -7.68 9.62
CA LEU A 23 -4.81 -6.86 9.50
C LEU A 23 -4.61 -5.45 10.08
N ALA A 24 -3.99 -5.34 11.26
CA ALA A 24 -3.71 -4.07 11.90
C ALA A 24 -2.73 -3.23 11.07
N ALA A 25 -1.69 -3.87 10.52
CA ALA A 25 -0.70 -3.25 9.67
C ALA A 25 -1.31 -2.66 8.39
N VAL A 26 -2.09 -3.47 7.65
CA VAL A 26 -2.75 -3.00 6.41
C VAL A 26 -3.81 -1.94 6.73
N SER A 27 -4.53 -2.06 7.85
CA SER A 27 -5.48 -1.03 8.30
C SER A 27 -4.80 0.31 8.58
N LEU A 28 -3.65 0.30 9.26
CA LEU A 28 -2.89 1.51 9.53
C LEU A 28 -2.40 2.17 8.22
N LEU A 29 -1.88 1.38 7.28
CA LEU A 29 -1.47 1.90 5.97
C LEU A 29 -2.64 2.48 5.19
N LEU A 30 -3.82 1.84 5.25
CA LEU A 30 -5.04 2.34 4.64
C LEU A 30 -5.39 3.73 5.20
N GLU A 31 -5.45 3.89 6.52
CA GLU A 31 -5.78 5.19 7.14
C GLU A 31 -4.74 6.26 6.80
N LEU A 32 -3.44 5.93 6.81
CA LEU A 32 -2.38 6.87 6.41
C LEU A 32 -2.49 7.29 4.93
N SER A 33 -2.83 6.36 4.04
CA SER A 33 -2.96 6.62 2.60
C SER A 33 -4.16 7.51 2.22
N LYS A 34 -5.14 7.69 3.13
CA LYS A 34 -6.26 8.60 2.91
C LYS A 34 -5.87 10.07 3.08
N ASN A 35 -4.87 10.36 3.92
CA ASN A 35 -4.62 11.70 4.42
C ASN A 35 -3.91 12.65 3.44
N SER A 36 -2.83 12.21 2.78
CA SER A 36 -2.07 13.10 1.90
C SER A 36 -1.30 12.37 0.81
N LEU A 37 -1.00 13.10 -0.27
CA LEU A 37 -0.10 12.63 -1.34
C LEU A 37 1.30 12.30 -0.81
N SER A 38 1.81 13.09 0.13
CA SER A 38 3.13 12.87 0.74
C SER A 38 3.20 11.57 1.55
N LEU A 39 2.10 11.15 2.19
CA LEU A 39 2.01 9.86 2.85
C LEU A 39 1.90 8.71 1.85
N CYS A 40 1.14 8.90 0.76
CA CYS A 40 1.09 7.91 -0.32
C CYS A 40 2.48 7.67 -0.94
N GLU A 41 3.25 8.73 -1.19
CA GLU A 41 4.62 8.62 -1.69
C GLU A 41 5.54 7.91 -0.69
N LYS A 42 5.44 8.23 0.62
CA LYS A 42 6.23 7.56 1.67
C LYS A 42 5.92 6.07 1.79
N ILE A 43 4.64 5.69 1.68
CA ILE A 43 4.23 4.27 1.71
C ILE A 43 4.77 3.55 0.48
N GLY A 44 4.54 4.09 -0.72
CA GLY A 44 4.93 3.42 -1.97
C GLY A 44 6.44 3.38 -2.22
N SER A 45 7.20 4.36 -1.71
CA SER A 45 8.67 4.37 -1.77
C SER A 45 9.35 3.43 -0.77
N ARG A 46 8.60 2.89 0.21
CA ARG A 46 9.17 1.93 1.16
C ARG A 46 9.45 0.60 0.43
N PRO A 47 10.69 0.07 0.49
CA PRO A 47 11.04 -1.16 -0.20
C PRO A 47 10.09 -2.32 0.14
N GLY A 48 9.59 -2.99 -0.90
CA GLY A 48 8.68 -4.12 -0.77
C GLY A 48 7.24 -3.78 -0.37
N ALA A 49 6.90 -2.53 -0.05
CA ALA A 49 5.55 -2.18 0.42
C ALA A 49 4.47 -2.47 -0.62
N ILE A 50 4.66 -2.00 -1.86
CA ILE A 50 3.71 -2.23 -2.95
C ILE A 50 3.63 -3.72 -3.31
N LEU A 51 4.78 -4.42 -3.40
CA LEU A 51 4.81 -5.86 -3.66
C LEU A 51 4.04 -6.66 -2.61
N LEU A 52 4.23 -6.34 -1.32
CA LEU A 52 3.54 -7.00 -0.22
C LEU A 52 2.03 -6.72 -0.26
N LEU A 53 1.62 -5.49 -0.55
CA LEU A 53 0.19 -5.16 -0.69
C LEU A 53 -0.45 -5.92 -1.86
N ILE A 54 0.23 -6.03 -3.00
CA ILE A 54 -0.22 -6.85 -4.15
C ILE A 54 -0.31 -8.32 -3.73
N THR A 55 0.74 -8.84 -3.10
CA THR A 55 0.79 -10.23 -2.64
C THR A 55 -0.36 -10.53 -1.68
N ILE A 56 -0.63 -9.63 -0.73
CA ILE A 56 -1.73 -9.75 0.22
C ILE A 56 -3.07 -9.73 -0.51
N LYS A 57 -3.30 -8.77 -1.41
CA LYS A 57 -4.54 -8.65 -2.19
C LYS A 57 -4.91 -9.96 -2.88
N TYR A 58 -3.93 -10.67 -3.47
CA TYR A 58 -4.21 -11.86 -4.29
C TYR A 58 -4.03 -13.20 -3.55
N ASN A 59 -3.21 -13.26 -2.49
CA ASN A 59 -2.81 -14.54 -1.90
C ASN A 59 -3.26 -14.75 -0.44
N THR A 60 -3.79 -13.73 0.25
CA THR A 60 -4.30 -13.95 1.62
C THR A 60 -5.65 -14.67 1.59
N THR A 61 -5.90 -15.52 2.59
CA THR A 61 -7.20 -16.18 2.79
C THR A 61 -8.19 -15.32 3.58
N ASP A 62 -7.71 -14.24 4.21
CA ASP A 62 -8.54 -13.30 4.97
C ASP A 62 -9.10 -12.21 4.03
N SER A 63 -10.40 -12.29 3.74
CA SER A 63 -11.07 -11.37 2.83
C SER A 63 -10.99 -9.91 3.28
N MET A 64 -11.01 -9.65 4.59
CA MET A 64 -10.93 -8.29 5.14
C MET A 64 -9.53 -7.71 4.95
N VAL A 65 -8.50 -8.53 5.12
CA VAL A 65 -7.11 -8.13 4.84
C VAL A 65 -6.94 -7.85 3.34
N ALA A 66 -7.45 -8.73 2.47
CA ALA A 66 -7.38 -8.58 1.02
C ALA A 66 -8.04 -7.27 0.54
N GLU A 67 -9.25 -6.99 1.04
CA GLU A 67 -10.01 -5.78 0.73
C GLU A 67 -9.25 -4.53 1.14
N LYS A 68 -8.73 -4.48 2.37
CA LYS A 68 -7.97 -3.32 2.85
C LYS A 68 -6.67 -3.11 2.07
N ALA A 69 -6.00 -4.18 1.65
CA ALA A 69 -4.82 -4.08 0.80
C ALA A 69 -5.18 -3.48 -0.57
N ASN A 70 -6.29 -3.92 -1.17
CA ASN A 70 -6.80 -3.35 -2.42
C ASN A 70 -7.16 -1.87 -2.28
N MET A 71 -7.89 -1.49 -1.22
CA MET A 71 -8.21 -0.08 -0.94
C MET A 71 -6.95 0.77 -0.73
N THR A 72 -5.93 0.22 -0.05
CA THR A 72 -4.65 0.89 0.14
C THR A 72 -3.97 1.12 -1.21
N LEU A 73 -3.88 0.10 -2.06
CA LEU A 73 -3.33 0.23 -3.42
C LEU A 73 -4.07 1.31 -4.23
N ASN A 74 -5.41 1.34 -4.19
CA ASN A 74 -6.20 2.36 -4.87
C ASN A 74 -5.87 3.79 -4.39
N ASN A 75 -5.65 3.97 -3.08
CA ASN A 75 -5.21 5.27 -2.57
C ASN A 75 -3.80 5.64 -3.04
N LEU A 76 -2.90 4.68 -3.18
CA LEU A 76 -1.52 4.92 -3.61
C LEU A 76 -1.41 5.39 -5.06
N VAL A 77 -2.41 5.11 -5.92
CA VAL A 77 -2.47 5.57 -7.32
C VAL A 77 -2.43 7.10 -7.43
N LYS A 78 -2.84 7.84 -6.39
CA LYS A 78 -2.73 9.32 -6.32
C LYS A 78 -1.31 9.84 -6.59
N CYS A 79 -0.28 9.01 -6.39
CA CYS A 79 1.10 9.34 -6.67
C CYS A 79 1.59 8.63 -7.95
N PRO A 80 1.98 9.36 -9.02
CA PRO A 80 2.50 8.78 -10.26
C PRO A 80 3.70 7.85 -10.08
N LYS A 81 4.58 8.13 -9.10
CA LYS A 81 5.72 7.26 -8.77
C LYS A 81 5.24 5.88 -8.31
N ASN A 82 4.14 5.80 -7.57
CA ASN A 82 3.58 4.55 -7.10
C ASN A 82 2.98 3.74 -8.25
N ILE A 83 2.35 4.38 -9.23
CA ILE A 83 1.83 3.72 -10.43
C ILE A 83 2.96 3.00 -11.19
N LYS A 84 4.11 3.68 -11.35
CA LYS A 84 5.30 3.06 -11.94
C LYS A 84 5.74 1.82 -11.15
N ILE A 85 5.86 1.94 -9.83
CA ILE A 85 6.28 0.82 -8.97
C ILE A 85 5.25 -0.32 -8.99
N MET A 86 3.94 -0.02 -9.05
CA MET A 86 2.89 -1.03 -9.21
C MET A 86 3.08 -1.82 -10.51
N ALA A 87 3.33 -1.13 -11.62
CA ALA A 87 3.57 -1.77 -12.91
C ALA A 87 4.85 -2.63 -12.91
N GLU A 88 5.93 -2.14 -12.28
CA GLU A 88 7.17 -2.90 -12.08
C GLU A 88 6.95 -4.18 -11.23
N ASN A 89 5.91 -4.20 -10.39
CA ASN A 89 5.51 -5.35 -9.57
C ASN A 89 4.34 -6.15 -10.19
N GLY A 90 4.00 -5.92 -11.46
CA GLY A 90 3.01 -6.70 -12.20
C GLY A 90 1.54 -6.26 -12.04
N LEU A 91 1.25 -5.19 -11.29
CA LEU A 91 -0.09 -4.59 -11.21
C LEU A 91 -0.21 -3.50 -12.28
N LEU A 92 -0.73 -3.86 -13.45
CA LEU A 92 -0.78 -3.00 -14.64
C LEU A 92 -2.05 -2.17 -14.75
N GLU A 93 -3.14 -2.54 -14.05
CA GLU A 93 -4.42 -1.85 -14.15
C GLU A 93 -4.32 -0.34 -13.87
N PRO A 94 -3.60 0.13 -12.82
CA PRO A 94 -3.45 1.56 -12.57
C PRO A 94 -2.67 2.30 -13.68
N LEU A 95 -1.68 1.65 -14.28
CA LEU A 95 -0.91 2.24 -15.38
C LEU A 95 -1.79 2.39 -16.61
N LEU A 96 -2.56 1.34 -16.96
CA LEU A 96 -3.47 1.38 -18.08
C LEU A 96 -4.49 2.50 -17.90
N SER A 97 -5.17 2.58 -16.76
CA SER A 97 -6.15 3.65 -16.48
C SER A 97 -5.58 5.06 -16.66
N ASN A 98 -4.35 5.32 -16.22
CA ASN A 98 -3.71 6.63 -16.38
C ASN A 98 -3.28 6.98 -17.82
N LEU A 99 -3.26 6.01 -18.74
CA LEU A 99 -2.91 6.24 -20.15
C LEU A 99 -4.14 6.50 -21.03
N ILE A 100 -5.34 6.14 -20.56
CA ILE A 100 -6.61 6.28 -21.30
C ILE A 100 -7.39 7.53 -20.90
N GLU A 101 -6.98 8.19 -19.81
CA GLU A 101 -7.47 9.51 -19.37
C GLU A 101 -6.63 10.64 -19.97
#